data_AF-W9VHL7-F1
#
_entry.id   AF-W9VHL7-F1
#
_cell.length_a   1.000
_cell.length_b   1.000
_cell.length_c   1.000
_cell.angle_alpha   90.00
_cell.angle_beta   90.00
_cell.angle_gamma   90.00
#
_symmetry.space_group_name_H-M   'P 1'
#
loop_
_entity.id
_entity.type
_entity.pdbx_description
1 polymer ?
#
loop_
_entity_poly.entity_id
_entity_poly.type
_entity_poly.pdbx_seq_one_letter_code
_entity_poly.pdbx_strand_id
1 'polypeptide(L)'
;MALEPEIQYMVVEVLVTEFERLRNKMWSRDQKEERYCVLSTLLSLRMTCKSFASAKIIKTAVFKEITLQATTLNFNLLRQTRISCIAPFVKKINFLPSPFTISLGLTAFTRVIRTLSQHVYEMPRRSQRHIAQHWGDIPRTEDRIGIVFKAYRQQAYIDQDLVMSGELQCLWTATLRKLEHVNDFELFSLFGRHPLDSSDDLESGTVHCQSCYNVKCTLYDRAGTCEDQMFRTTIQCLAASKVQIKTLSLHRALAKHFRGWQYPSWDKLDLTKLEIFKFPDLNIVEENDDDDDFVELDEVAEIGLNECLRKVMSSLKELSIDHYVEVPRLLWPRSAGLHFPRLRSLKLGGVVLTIPWFAELVSRCVALEEISLRDCHPQDLDGRRLQESGHEAWETLFDAMCRHPNLKRFAILDEWDANSHLNEGVVGAACNPNTVGLDMRHTLLWTGMERLGNPANRGLWDDALHLFNLRRQN
;
A
#
# COMPACT_ATOMS: atom_id res chain seq x y z
N MET A 1 23.53 10.03 -38.96
CA MET A 1 23.35 11.42 -38.50
C MET A 1 23.08 11.38 -37.00
N ALA A 2 23.90 12.06 -36.19
CA ALA A 2 23.59 12.26 -34.78
C ALA A 2 22.60 13.44 -34.67
N LEU A 3 21.49 13.28 -33.95
CA LEU A 3 20.59 14.38 -33.61
C LEU A 3 21.37 15.48 -32.89
N GLU A 4 21.01 16.75 -33.11
CA GLU A 4 21.64 17.86 -32.39
C GLU A 4 21.43 17.71 -30.87
N PRO A 5 22.41 18.08 -30.02
CA PRO A 5 22.33 17.90 -28.57
C PRO A 5 21.09 18.53 -27.93
N GLU A 6 20.58 19.63 -28.48
CA GLU A 6 19.38 20.34 -28.03
C GLU A 6 18.11 19.52 -28.27
N ILE A 7 17.98 18.93 -29.46
CA ILE A 7 16.88 18.03 -29.82
C ILE A 7 16.91 16.77 -28.95
N GLN A 8 18.10 16.23 -28.70
CA GLN A 8 18.29 15.10 -27.78
C GLN A 8 17.83 15.44 -26.35
N TYR A 9 18.12 16.65 -25.86
CA TYR A 9 17.70 17.10 -24.54
C TYR A 9 16.18 17.30 -24.45
N MET A 10 15.55 17.88 -25.48
CA MET A 10 14.10 18.04 -25.55
C MET A 10 13.36 16.70 -25.51
N VAL A 11 13.81 15.70 -26.28
CA VAL A 11 13.20 14.35 -26.26
C VAL A 11 13.31 13.72 -24.87
N VAL A 12 14.45 13.89 -24.21
CA VAL A 12 14.66 13.39 -22.85
C VAL A 12 13.76 14.12 -21.84
N GLU A 13 13.59 15.44 -21.95
CA GLU A 13 12.68 16.23 -21.10
C GLU A 13 11.23 15.79 -21.25
N VAL A 14 10.77 15.52 -22.47
CA VAL A 14 9.43 14.99 -22.72
C VAL A 14 9.26 13.62 -22.08
N LEU A 15 10.21 12.70 -22.28
CA LEU A 15 10.16 11.36 -21.69
C LEU A 15 10.17 11.41 -20.15
N VAL A 16 10.96 12.29 -19.54
CA VAL A 16 10.99 12.43 -18.07
C VAL A 16 9.71 13.08 -17.54
N THR A 17 9.19 14.09 -18.24
CA THR A 17 7.89 14.71 -17.89
C THR A 17 6.78 13.68 -17.95
N GLU A 18 6.76 12.87 -18.99
CA GLU A 18 5.77 11.80 -19.16
C GLU A 18 5.93 10.73 -18.09
N PHE A 19 7.16 10.30 -17.79
CA PHE A 19 7.44 9.37 -16.70
C PHE A 19 6.93 9.88 -15.34
N GLU A 20 7.15 11.16 -15.03
CA GLU A 20 6.67 11.77 -13.79
C GLU A 20 5.14 11.94 -13.77
N ARG A 21 4.53 12.27 -14.91
CA ARG A 21 3.07 12.33 -15.07
C ARG A 21 2.43 10.98 -14.78
N LEU A 22 2.94 9.91 -15.40
CA LEU A 22 2.49 8.53 -15.21
C LEU A 22 2.77 7.98 -13.80
N ARG A 23 3.62 8.65 -13.02
CA ARG A 23 3.95 8.27 -11.63
C ARG A 23 3.02 8.86 -10.59
N ASN A 24 2.43 10.04 -10.85
CA ASN A 24 1.61 10.78 -9.90
C ASN A 24 0.12 10.41 -9.95
N LYS A 25 -0.35 9.74 -11.00
CA LYS A 25 -1.74 9.30 -11.13
C LYS A 25 -1.89 7.89 -10.58
N MET A 26 -2.78 7.77 -9.62
CA MET A 26 -3.17 6.52 -9.00
C MET A 26 -3.89 5.63 -10.03
N TRP A 27 -3.21 4.56 -10.44
CA TRP A 27 -3.78 3.29 -10.90
C TRP A 27 -4.74 3.31 -12.11
N SER A 28 -4.21 3.51 -13.33
CA SER A 28 -4.78 2.88 -14.53
C SER A 28 -3.73 2.00 -15.23
N ARG A 29 -4.15 0.87 -15.78
CA ARG A 29 -3.24 -0.17 -16.33
C ARG A 29 -2.48 0.31 -17.56
N ASP A 30 -3.15 1.02 -18.46
CA ASP A 30 -2.56 1.59 -19.67
C ASP A 30 -1.34 2.48 -19.34
N GLN A 31 -1.42 3.21 -18.23
CA GLN A 31 -0.37 4.12 -17.79
C GLN A 31 0.84 3.41 -17.16
N LYS A 32 0.66 2.19 -16.60
CA LYS A 32 1.77 1.40 -16.02
C LYS A 32 2.64 0.78 -17.11
N GLU A 33 2.04 0.25 -18.18
CA GLU A 33 2.79 -0.28 -19.33
C GLU A 33 3.54 0.84 -20.05
N GLU A 34 2.88 1.98 -20.26
CA GLU A 34 3.52 3.20 -20.76
C GLU A 34 4.68 3.64 -19.85
N ARG A 35 4.48 3.65 -18.53
CA ARG A 35 5.54 4.01 -17.56
C ARG A 35 6.74 3.07 -17.67
N TYR A 36 6.52 1.77 -17.81
CA TYR A 36 7.61 0.80 -17.99
C TYR A 36 8.33 1.01 -19.33
N CYS A 37 7.58 1.26 -20.41
CA CYS A 37 8.14 1.55 -21.72
C CYS A 37 9.03 2.82 -21.68
N VAL A 38 8.53 3.89 -21.07
CA VAL A 38 9.26 5.15 -20.89
C VAL A 38 10.51 4.93 -20.02
N LEU A 39 10.39 4.19 -18.91
CA LEU A 39 11.54 3.86 -18.05
C LEU A 39 12.60 3.03 -18.78
N SER A 40 12.18 2.00 -19.51
CA SER A 40 13.06 1.16 -20.33
C SER A 40 13.77 1.98 -21.40
N THR A 41 13.07 2.94 -22.01
CA THR A 41 13.64 3.87 -22.99
C THR A 41 14.67 4.79 -22.34
N LEU A 42 14.37 5.38 -21.18
CA LEU A 42 15.32 6.21 -20.42
C LEU A 42 16.57 5.42 -20.00
N LEU A 43 16.40 4.16 -19.57
CA LEU A 43 17.51 3.27 -19.25
C LEU A 43 18.36 2.94 -20.48
N SER A 44 17.72 2.66 -21.61
CA SER A 44 18.39 2.38 -22.88
C SER A 44 19.17 3.59 -23.38
N LEU A 45 18.57 4.79 -23.33
CA LEU A 45 19.25 6.05 -23.67
C LEU A 45 20.46 6.30 -22.77
N ARG A 46 20.38 6.00 -21.48
CA ARG A 46 21.52 6.12 -20.57
C ARG A 46 22.68 5.20 -20.98
N MET A 47 22.41 4.05 -21.58
CA MET A 47 23.41 3.08 -22.02
C MET A 47 23.99 3.39 -23.40
N THR A 48 23.34 4.21 -24.23
CA THR A 48 23.76 4.44 -25.61
C THR A 48 24.93 5.41 -25.74
N CYS A 49 25.08 6.41 -24.85
CA CYS A 49 26.22 7.32 -24.89
C CYS A 49 26.55 7.97 -23.54
N LYS A 50 27.79 8.49 -23.42
CA LYS A 50 28.28 9.16 -22.20
C LYS A 50 27.47 10.41 -21.82
N SER A 51 26.95 11.15 -22.80
CA SER A 51 26.14 12.36 -22.55
C SER A 51 24.89 12.01 -21.76
N PHE A 52 24.06 11.09 -22.27
CA PHE A 52 22.88 10.59 -21.56
C PHE A 52 23.21 9.85 -20.26
N ALA A 53 24.32 9.12 -20.21
CA ALA A 53 24.80 8.49 -18.98
C ALA A 53 25.06 9.49 -17.85
N SER A 54 25.45 10.72 -18.21
CA SER A 54 25.74 11.82 -17.29
C SER A 54 24.55 12.75 -17.05
N ALA A 55 23.51 12.70 -17.90
CA ALA A 55 22.36 13.59 -17.87
C ALA A 55 21.63 13.52 -16.53
N LYS A 56 21.62 14.67 -15.82
CA LYS A 56 21.03 14.81 -14.49
C LYS A 56 19.54 14.45 -14.50
N ILE A 57 18.81 14.88 -15.52
CA ILE A 57 17.36 14.67 -15.65
C ILE A 57 16.99 13.18 -15.77
N ILE A 58 17.75 12.38 -16.53
CA ILE A 58 17.56 10.94 -16.65
C ILE A 58 17.85 10.26 -15.30
N LYS A 59 18.95 10.63 -14.64
CA LYS A 59 19.29 10.06 -13.33
C LYS A 59 18.24 10.39 -12.27
N THR A 60 17.74 11.62 -12.24
CA THR A 60 16.67 12.04 -11.34
C THR A 60 15.41 11.20 -11.56
N ALA A 61 15.02 10.94 -12.81
CA ALA A 61 13.84 10.13 -13.10
C ALA A 61 14.04 8.65 -12.73
N VAL A 62 15.16 8.05 -13.18
CA VAL A 62 15.42 6.61 -13.06
C VAL A 62 15.76 6.20 -11.62
N PHE A 63 16.51 7.03 -10.89
CA PHE A 63 17.00 6.70 -9.54
C PHE A 63 16.23 7.38 -8.43
N LYS A 64 15.10 8.04 -8.73
CA LYS A 64 14.23 8.66 -7.73
C LYS A 64 13.84 7.72 -6.62
N GLU A 65 13.64 6.46 -6.98
CA GLU A 65 13.22 5.39 -6.09
C GLU A 65 14.18 4.22 -6.30
N ILE A 66 14.68 3.64 -5.22
CA ILE A 66 15.43 2.38 -5.28
C ILE A 66 14.76 1.35 -4.39
N THR A 67 15.02 0.08 -4.70
CA THR A 67 14.41 -1.05 -4.00
C THR A 67 15.51 -1.91 -3.40
N LEU A 68 15.45 -2.08 -2.08
CA LEU A 68 16.31 -2.95 -1.30
C LEU A 68 15.52 -4.22 -1.02
N GLN A 69 15.94 -5.32 -1.62
CA GLN A 69 15.27 -6.62 -1.46
C GLN A 69 16.17 -7.55 -0.66
N ALA A 70 15.61 -8.30 0.28
CA ALA A 70 16.35 -9.22 1.15
C ALA A 70 16.78 -10.51 0.42
N THR A 71 17.49 -10.37 -0.71
CA THR A 71 18.04 -11.51 -1.48
C THR A 71 19.55 -11.38 -1.63
N THR A 72 20.21 -12.53 -1.75
CA THR A 72 21.65 -12.61 -2.02
C THR A 72 22.06 -11.88 -3.31
N LEU A 73 21.18 -11.89 -4.32
CA LEU A 73 21.40 -11.15 -5.57
C LEU A 73 21.44 -9.64 -5.33
N ASN A 74 20.41 -9.09 -4.66
CA ASN A 74 20.35 -7.65 -4.39
C ASN A 74 21.49 -7.21 -3.47
N PHE A 75 21.83 -8.02 -2.46
CA PHE A 75 22.97 -7.79 -1.58
C PHE A 75 24.29 -7.68 -2.35
N ASN A 76 24.58 -8.63 -3.24
CA ASN A 76 25.80 -8.60 -4.04
C ASN A 76 25.84 -7.41 -5.01
N LEU A 77 24.72 -7.11 -5.67
CA LEU A 77 24.59 -5.95 -6.54
C LEU A 77 24.83 -4.65 -5.78
N LEU A 78 24.20 -4.49 -4.60
CA LEU A 78 24.34 -3.32 -3.77
C LEU A 78 25.78 -3.14 -3.27
N ARG A 79 26.43 -4.23 -2.85
CA ARG A 79 27.83 -4.24 -2.41
C ARG A 79 28.80 -3.79 -3.50
N GLN A 80 28.53 -4.12 -4.76
CA GLN A 80 29.34 -3.73 -5.91
C GLN A 80 28.99 -2.32 -6.44
N THR A 81 27.81 -1.80 -6.08
CA THR A 81 27.30 -0.53 -6.59
C THR A 81 27.92 0.66 -5.85
N ARG A 82 28.45 1.63 -6.61
CA ARG A 82 28.88 2.93 -6.06
C ARG A 82 27.67 3.82 -5.75
N ILE A 83 27.05 3.61 -4.60
CA ILE A 83 25.82 4.32 -4.19
C ILE A 83 25.96 5.85 -4.19
N SER A 84 27.15 6.38 -3.89
CA SER A 84 27.42 7.82 -3.94
C SER A 84 27.14 8.45 -5.32
N CYS A 85 27.26 7.68 -6.40
CA CYS A 85 26.98 8.18 -7.76
C CYS A 85 25.49 8.41 -8.04
N ILE A 86 24.60 7.75 -7.29
CA ILE A 86 23.14 7.86 -7.45
C ILE A 86 22.47 8.57 -6.28
N ALA A 87 23.13 8.64 -5.12
CA ALA A 87 22.60 9.18 -3.87
C ALA A 87 21.91 10.55 -3.99
N PRO A 88 22.42 11.54 -4.76
CA PRO A 88 21.76 12.84 -4.89
C PRO A 88 20.35 12.78 -5.53
N PHE A 89 20.07 11.70 -6.27
CA PHE A 89 18.83 11.53 -7.04
C PHE A 89 17.77 10.73 -6.30
N VAL A 90 18.17 9.93 -5.30
CA VAL A 90 17.25 9.06 -4.56
C VAL A 90 16.43 9.88 -3.56
N LYS A 91 15.11 9.68 -3.59
CA LYS A 91 14.13 10.31 -2.68
C LYS A 91 13.35 9.27 -1.89
N LYS A 92 13.13 8.09 -2.46
CA LYS A 92 12.34 7.00 -1.88
C LYS A 92 13.09 5.68 -1.82
N ILE A 93 12.90 4.94 -0.73
CA ILE A 93 13.40 3.58 -0.55
C ILE A 93 12.23 2.62 -0.38
N ASN A 94 12.20 1.57 -1.18
CA ASN A 94 11.28 0.46 -1.03
C ASN A 94 12.03 -0.72 -0.40
N PHE A 95 11.51 -1.29 0.68
CA PHE A 95 12.00 -2.54 1.26
C PHE A 95 11.10 -3.69 0.86
N LEU A 96 11.70 -4.77 0.35
CA LEU A 96 11.00 -5.99 -0.05
C LEU A 96 11.60 -7.22 0.66
N PRO A 97 10.77 -8.19 1.06
CA PRO A 97 11.25 -9.46 1.58
C PRO A 97 11.86 -10.33 0.46
N SER A 98 12.52 -11.42 0.85
CA SER A 98 12.93 -12.46 -0.11
C SER A 98 11.68 -13.11 -0.72
N PRO A 99 11.64 -13.39 -2.04
CA PRO A 99 10.59 -14.21 -2.65
C PRO A 99 10.66 -15.69 -2.21
N PHE A 100 11.70 -16.08 -1.48
CA PHE A 100 11.92 -17.44 -1.00
C PHE A 100 11.64 -17.53 0.50
N THR A 101 10.85 -18.52 0.91
CA THR A 101 10.47 -18.74 2.30
C THR A 101 10.70 -20.18 2.74
N ILE A 102 11.27 -20.36 3.94
CA ILE A 102 11.55 -21.69 4.50
C ILE A 102 10.29 -22.42 4.99
N SER A 103 9.21 -21.69 5.27
CA SER A 103 7.93 -22.24 5.76
C SER A 103 7.09 -22.88 4.65
N LEU A 104 7.47 -22.70 3.37
CA LEU A 104 6.81 -23.37 2.26
C LEU A 104 7.26 -24.85 2.17
N GLY A 105 6.36 -25.76 2.52
CA GLY A 105 6.57 -27.21 2.43
C GLY A 105 6.46 -27.74 1.00
N LEU A 106 6.99 -28.93 0.75
CA LEU A 106 6.98 -29.56 -0.59
C LEU A 106 5.56 -29.72 -1.13
N THR A 107 4.61 -30.12 -0.29
CA THR A 107 3.20 -30.31 -0.68
C THR A 107 2.57 -29.00 -1.17
N ALA A 108 2.74 -27.92 -0.39
CA ALA A 108 2.24 -26.59 -0.74
C ALA A 108 2.94 -26.04 -1.99
N PHE A 109 4.26 -26.20 -2.07
CA PHE A 109 5.05 -25.85 -3.26
C PHE A 109 4.57 -26.60 -4.51
N THR A 110 4.31 -27.91 -4.38
CA THR A 110 3.81 -28.75 -5.47
C THR A 110 2.43 -28.30 -5.93
N ARG A 111 1.54 -27.95 -5.01
CA ARG A 111 0.22 -27.35 -5.32
C ARG A 111 0.39 -26.06 -6.12
N VAL A 112 1.22 -25.14 -5.62
CA VAL A 112 1.52 -23.87 -6.29
C VAL A 112 2.03 -24.09 -7.72
N ILE A 113 3.04 -24.95 -7.91
CA ILE A 113 3.62 -25.22 -9.22
C ILE A 113 2.63 -25.88 -10.17
N ARG A 114 1.85 -26.86 -9.71
CA ARG A 114 0.82 -27.52 -10.52
C ARG A 114 -0.20 -26.50 -11.01
N THR A 115 -0.67 -25.64 -10.12
CA THR A 115 -1.63 -24.62 -10.47
C THR A 115 -1.05 -23.58 -11.43
N LEU A 116 0.18 -23.11 -11.17
CA LEU A 116 0.85 -22.21 -12.12
C LEU A 116 1.04 -22.86 -13.49
N SER A 117 1.36 -24.16 -13.55
CA SER A 117 1.55 -24.88 -14.82
C SER A 117 0.30 -24.93 -15.69
N GLN A 118 -0.88 -24.92 -15.06
CA GLN A 118 -2.17 -24.94 -15.73
C GLN A 118 -2.55 -23.56 -16.28
N HIS A 119 -2.16 -22.49 -15.59
CA HIS A 119 -2.58 -21.12 -15.90
C HIS A 119 -1.47 -20.22 -16.46
N VAL A 120 -0.24 -20.70 -16.63
CA VAL A 120 0.91 -19.85 -17.00
C VAL A 120 0.68 -19.02 -18.27
N TYR A 121 -0.02 -19.58 -19.26
CA TYR A 121 -0.28 -18.90 -20.54
C TYR A 121 -1.40 -17.85 -20.44
N GLU A 122 -2.25 -17.95 -19.42
CA GLU A 122 -3.32 -17.00 -19.11
C GLU A 122 -2.83 -15.87 -18.20
N MET A 123 -1.67 -16.07 -17.54
CA MET A 123 -1.09 -15.05 -16.67
C MET A 123 -0.47 -13.89 -17.46
N PRO A 124 -0.43 -12.68 -16.87
CA PRO A 124 0.29 -11.55 -17.43
C PRO A 124 1.76 -11.88 -17.76
N ARG A 125 2.30 -11.30 -18.84
CA ARG A 125 3.71 -11.52 -19.27
C ARG A 125 4.75 -11.22 -18.19
N ARG A 126 4.43 -10.36 -17.21
CA ARG A 126 5.29 -10.04 -16.07
C ARG A 126 5.36 -11.21 -15.08
N SER A 127 4.21 -11.80 -14.78
CA SER A 127 4.05 -13.02 -13.97
C SER A 127 4.84 -14.16 -14.57
N GLN A 128 4.68 -14.40 -15.88
CA GLN A 128 5.42 -15.43 -16.62
C GLN A 128 6.93 -15.23 -16.53
N ARG A 129 7.41 -13.99 -16.75
CA ARG A 129 8.84 -13.65 -16.64
C ARG A 129 9.37 -13.85 -15.22
N HIS A 130 8.60 -13.50 -14.21
CA HIS A 130 8.98 -13.68 -12.82
C HIS A 130 9.10 -15.17 -12.46
N ILE A 131 8.10 -15.98 -12.83
CA ILE A 131 8.15 -17.43 -12.62
C ILE A 131 9.39 -18.01 -13.32
N ALA A 132 9.62 -17.65 -14.58
CA ALA A 132 10.79 -18.11 -15.33
C ALA A 132 12.12 -17.69 -14.69
N GLN A 133 12.22 -16.46 -14.19
CA GLN A 133 13.45 -15.94 -13.56
C GLN A 133 13.76 -16.58 -12.22
N HIS A 134 12.74 -16.88 -11.40
CA HIS A 134 12.95 -17.36 -10.04
C HIS A 134 12.83 -18.87 -9.91
N TRP A 135 11.95 -19.51 -10.68
CA TRP A 135 11.64 -20.94 -10.58
C TRP A 135 12.03 -21.73 -11.85
N GLY A 136 12.49 -21.04 -12.90
CA GLY A 136 12.84 -21.65 -14.18
C GLY A 136 11.62 -22.10 -14.98
N ASP A 137 11.82 -23.07 -15.86
CA ASP A 137 10.71 -23.71 -16.57
C ASP A 137 9.79 -24.42 -15.57
N ILE A 138 8.49 -24.16 -15.65
CA ILE A 138 7.52 -24.75 -14.73
C ILE A 138 7.56 -26.28 -14.86
N PRO A 139 7.97 -27.00 -13.81
CA PRO A 139 8.17 -28.44 -13.91
C PRO A 139 6.81 -29.16 -13.98
N ARG A 140 6.68 -30.10 -14.91
CA ARG A 140 5.44 -30.86 -15.17
C ARG A 140 5.43 -32.28 -14.59
N THR A 141 6.56 -32.74 -14.03
CA THR A 141 6.70 -34.08 -13.43
C THR A 141 7.09 -33.97 -11.97
N GLU A 142 6.69 -34.96 -11.16
CA GLU A 142 6.96 -34.95 -9.70
C GLU A 142 8.46 -34.92 -9.39
N ASP A 143 9.28 -35.69 -10.11
CA ASP A 143 10.74 -35.68 -9.94
C ASP A 143 11.34 -34.30 -10.19
N ARG A 144 10.88 -33.59 -11.22
CA ARG A 144 11.35 -32.23 -11.53
C ARG A 144 10.86 -31.22 -10.50
N ILE A 145 9.63 -31.37 -10.00
CA ILE A 145 9.12 -30.53 -8.89
C ILE A 145 10.02 -30.70 -7.66
N GLY A 146 10.42 -31.93 -7.33
CA GLY A 146 11.35 -32.20 -6.23
C GLY A 146 12.71 -31.51 -6.40
N ILE A 147 13.26 -31.49 -7.61
CA ILE A 147 14.53 -30.79 -7.92
C ILE A 147 14.38 -29.27 -7.75
N VAL A 148 13.33 -28.69 -8.34
CA VAL A 148 13.08 -27.23 -8.24
C VAL A 148 12.80 -26.84 -6.80
N PHE A 149 12.07 -27.67 -6.04
CA PHE A 149 11.82 -27.43 -4.62
C PHE A 149 13.11 -27.45 -3.79
N LYS A 150 14.04 -28.38 -4.06
CA LYS A 150 15.35 -28.40 -3.39
C LYS A 150 16.15 -27.12 -3.65
N ALA A 151 16.16 -26.65 -4.90
CA ALA A 151 16.81 -25.40 -5.27
C ALA A 151 16.13 -24.18 -4.58
N TYR A 152 14.80 -24.14 -4.58
CA TYR A 152 14.01 -23.13 -3.88
C TYR A 152 14.34 -23.10 -2.37
N ARG A 153 14.32 -24.26 -1.71
CA ARG A 153 14.66 -24.43 -0.29
C ARG A 153 16.08 -23.95 0.01
N GLN A 154 17.03 -24.35 -0.83
CA GLN A 154 18.41 -23.92 -0.68
C GLN A 154 18.53 -22.39 -0.76
N GLN A 155 17.88 -21.75 -1.73
CA GLN A 155 17.87 -20.29 -1.84
C GLN A 155 17.18 -19.63 -0.64
N ALA A 156 16.08 -20.19 -0.14
CA ALA A 156 15.38 -19.70 1.05
C ALA A 156 16.29 -19.74 2.29
N TYR A 157 17.06 -20.82 2.47
CA TYR A 157 18.04 -20.90 3.57
C TYR A 157 19.16 -19.88 3.43
N ILE A 158 19.70 -19.68 2.22
CA ILE A 158 20.77 -18.70 1.98
C ILE A 158 20.27 -17.28 2.29
N ASP A 159 19.09 -16.91 1.78
CA ASP A 159 18.52 -15.58 2.03
C ASP A 159 18.15 -15.38 3.50
N GLN A 160 17.66 -16.41 4.18
CA GLN A 160 17.41 -16.35 5.63
C GLN A 160 18.71 -16.16 6.42
N ASP A 161 19.76 -16.92 6.11
CA ASP A 161 21.07 -16.78 6.77
C ASP A 161 21.66 -15.37 6.55
N LEU A 162 21.48 -14.79 5.36
CA LEU A 162 21.88 -13.42 5.07
C LEU A 162 21.14 -12.38 5.94
N VAL A 163 19.84 -12.57 6.19
CA VAL A 163 19.05 -11.71 7.08
C VAL A 163 19.51 -11.90 8.54
N MET A 164 19.72 -13.15 8.96
CA MET A 164 20.03 -13.50 10.35
C MET A 164 21.48 -13.23 10.76
N SER A 165 22.43 -13.25 9.83
CA SER A 165 23.86 -12.99 10.07
C SER A 165 24.17 -11.52 10.40
N GLY A 166 23.23 -10.61 10.13
CA GLY A 166 23.43 -9.16 10.31
C GLY A 166 24.24 -8.49 9.20
N GLU A 167 24.76 -9.23 8.23
CA GLU A 167 25.47 -8.65 7.08
C GLU A 167 24.56 -7.74 6.25
N LEU A 168 23.32 -8.19 6.01
CA LEU A 168 22.31 -7.40 5.31
C LEU A 168 22.02 -6.10 6.06
N GLN A 169 21.85 -6.19 7.39
CA GLN A 169 21.62 -5.04 8.26
C GLN A 169 22.77 -4.02 8.15
N CYS A 170 24.02 -4.50 8.18
CA CYS A 170 25.21 -3.65 8.06
C CYS A 170 25.25 -2.96 6.69
N LEU A 171 25.03 -3.69 5.60
CA LEU A 171 25.08 -3.15 4.25
C LEU A 171 23.96 -2.12 4.01
N TRP A 172 22.73 -2.43 4.42
CA TRP A 172 21.60 -1.51 4.29
C TRP A 172 21.81 -0.25 5.14
N THR A 173 22.27 -0.39 6.39
CA THR A 173 22.58 0.77 7.24
C THR A 173 23.66 1.66 6.61
N ALA A 174 24.74 1.07 6.08
CA ALA A 174 25.81 1.80 5.40
C ALA A 174 25.33 2.48 4.11
N THR A 175 24.38 1.86 3.41
CA THR A 175 23.74 2.41 2.21
C THR A 175 22.87 3.60 2.57
N LEU A 176 21.97 3.45 3.54
CA LEU A 176 21.05 4.50 4.00
C LEU A 176 21.80 5.75 4.48
N ARG A 177 22.94 5.58 5.18
CA ARG A 177 23.79 6.71 5.60
C ARG A 177 24.36 7.53 4.45
N LYS A 178 24.50 6.95 3.24
CA LYS A 178 24.99 7.66 2.04
C LYS A 178 23.86 8.38 1.31
N LEU A 179 22.60 8.09 1.62
CA LEU A 179 21.43 8.59 0.91
C LEU A 179 20.82 9.80 1.64
N GLU A 180 21.57 10.91 1.64
CA GLU A 180 21.27 12.10 2.45
C GLU A 180 19.93 12.79 2.15
N HIS A 181 19.35 12.55 0.98
CA HIS A 181 18.11 13.20 0.54
C HIS A 181 16.87 12.31 0.59
N VAL A 182 17.02 11.07 1.03
CA VAL A 182 15.90 10.14 1.18
C VAL A 182 15.12 10.49 2.43
N ASN A 183 13.80 10.59 2.28
CA ASN A 183 12.88 10.82 3.38
C ASN A 183 11.55 10.07 3.24
N ASP A 184 11.36 9.33 2.14
CA ASP A 184 10.20 8.50 1.87
C ASP A 184 10.61 7.03 1.92
N PHE A 185 9.93 6.26 2.77
CA PHE A 185 10.22 4.85 3.01
C PHE A 185 8.94 4.05 2.90
N GLU A 186 8.98 2.97 2.13
CA GLU A 186 7.86 2.06 1.96
C GLU A 186 8.30 0.63 2.22
N LEU A 187 7.60 -0.04 3.14
CA LEU A 187 7.82 -1.42 3.52
C LEU A 187 6.71 -2.25 2.90
N PHE A 188 7.09 -3.06 1.91
CA PHE A 188 6.18 -3.91 1.16
C PHE A 188 6.07 -5.28 1.81
N SER A 189 4.86 -5.83 1.80
CA SER A 189 4.70 -7.29 1.83
C SER A 189 5.18 -7.87 0.50
N LEU A 190 5.56 -9.14 0.49
CA LEU A 190 5.87 -9.91 -0.72
C LEU A 190 4.80 -9.69 -1.82
N PHE A 191 3.54 -9.56 -1.41
CA PHE A 191 2.37 -9.45 -2.28
C PHE A 191 2.20 -8.07 -2.90
N GLY A 192 2.62 -6.99 -2.23
CA GLY A 192 2.35 -5.62 -2.69
C GLY A 192 3.07 -5.22 -3.97
N ARG A 193 3.99 -6.06 -4.42
CA ARG A 193 4.62 -6.01 -5.75
C ARG A 193 4.84 -7.40 -6.35
N HIS A 194 4.16 -8.44 -5.85
CA HIS A 194 4.36 -9.78 -6.38
C HIS A 194 3.87 -9.80 -7.83
N PRO A 195 4.67 -10.29 -8.79
CA PRO A 195 4.21 -10.38 -10.17
C PRO A 195 3.01 -11.31 -10.39
N LEU A 196 2.60 -12.08 -9.37
CA LEU A 196 1.38 -12.91 -9.37
C LEU A 196 0.21 -12.24 -8.63
N ASP A 197 0.38 -11.02 -8.11
CA ASP A 197 -0.73 -10.30 -7.48
C ASP A 197 -1.69 -9.76 -8.54
N SER A 198 -2.96 -10.06 -8.32
CA SER A 198 -4.11 -9.76 -9.18
C SER A 198 -4.58 -8.30 -9.08
N SER A 199 -4.22 -7.62 -8.00
CA SER A 199 -4.66 -6.25 -7.71
C SER A 199 -4.26 -5.22 -8.78
N ASP A 200 -3.28 -5.58 -9.63
CA ASP A 200 -2.84 -4.78 -10.77
C ASP A 200 -3.80 -4.85 -11.99
N ASP A 201 -4.75 -5.79 -12.05
CA ASP A 201 -5.53 -6.17 -13.25
C ASP A 201 -7.07 -6.09 -13.11
N LEU A 202 -7.58 -5.22 -12.23
CA LEU A 202 -9.04 -5.00 -12.06
C LEU A 202 -9.75 -4.53 -13.35
N GLU A 203 -9.04 -3.91 -14.31
CA GLU A 203 -9.61 -3.42 -15.58
C GLU A 203 -9.78 -4.50 -16.66
N SER A 204 -9.15 -5.69 -16.57
CA SER A 204 -9.34 -6.73 -17.60
C SER A 204 -10.60 -7.55 -17.44
N GLY A 205 -11.40 -7.33 -16.39
CA GLY A 205 -12.58 -8.16 -16.10
C GLY A 205 -12.26 -9.65 -16.00
N THR A 206 -10.98 -10.00 -15.82
CA THR A 206 -10.55 -11.39 -15.69
C THR A 206 -10.80 -11.76 -14.24
N VAL A 207 -12.01 -12.28 -14.01
CA VAL A 207 -12.33 -13.00 -12.78
C VAL A 207 -11.22 -14.02 -12.60
N HIS A 208 -10.44 -13.88 -11.52
CA HIS A 208 -9.43 -14.88 -11.22
C HIS A 208 -10.13 -16.22 -11.08
N CYS A 209 -9.69 -17.22 -11.85
CA CYS A 209 -10.13 -18.57 -11.59
C CYS A 209 -9.68 -18.96 -10.17
N GLN A 210 -10.51 -19.77 -9.50
CA GLN A 210 -10.28 -20.29 -8.15
C GLN A 210 -8.84 -20.80 -7.92
N SER A 211 -8.25 -21.37 -8.97
CA SER A 211 -6.89 -21.88 -8.98
C SER A 211 -5.83 -20.78 -8.79
N CYS A 212 -5.90 -19.67 -9.54
CA CYS A 212 -4.96 -18.55 -9.38
C CYS A 212 -5.10 -17.91 -7.99
N TYR A 213 -6.33 -17.84 -7.49
CA TYR A 213 -6.63 -17.42 -6.13
C TYR A 213 -5.93 -18.30 -5.08
N ASN A 214 -6.10 -19.61 -5.17
CA ASN A 214 -5.49 -20.58 -4.26
C ASN A 214 -3.95 -20.51 -4.24
N VAL A 215 -3.31 -20.18 -5.37
CA VAL A 215 -1.85 -19.97 -5.42
C VAL A 215 -1.43 -18.77 -4.58
N LYS A 216 -2.15 -17.65 -4.72
CA LYS A 216 -1.88 -16.43 -3.96
C LYS A 216 -1.97 -16.69 -2.46
N CYS A 217 -3.06 -17.31 -2.00
CA CYS A 217 -3.26 -17.64 -0.58
C CYS A 217 -2.18 -18.60 -0.07
N THR A 218 -1.84 -19.64 -0.84
CA THR A 218 -0.78 -20.59 -0.45
C THR A 218 0.58 -19.93 -0.28
N LEU A 219 0.91 -18.94 -1.12
CA LEU A 219 2.15 -18.17 -0.98
C LEU A 219 2.07 -17.24 0.24
N TYR A 220 0.90 -16.68 0.53
CA TYR A 220 0.66 -15.69 1.58
C TYR A 220 0.81 -16.26 2.98
N ASP A 221 0.09 -17.33 3.29
CA ASP A 221 0.13 -17.97 4.63
C ASP A 221 1.54 -18.45 4.99
N ARG A 222 2.36 -18.71 3.96
CA ARG A 222 3.70 -19.27 4.10
C ARG A 222 4.81 -18.21 4.05
N ALA A 223 4.51 -16.94 3.77
CA ALA A 223 5.50 -15.86 3.76
C ALA A 223 5.81 -15.28 5.16
N GLY A 224 4.92 -15.50 6.13
CA GLY A 224 4.90 -14.74 7.40
C GLY A 224 6.20 -14.71 8.22
N THR A 225 6.94 -15.82 8.30
CA THR A 225 8.19 -15.86 9.10
C THR A 225 9.32 -15.02 8.50
N CYS A 226 9.43 -14.98 7.18
CA CYS A 226 10.45 -14.18 6.49
C CYS A 226 10.12 -12.68 6.56
N GLU A 227 8.83 -12.35 6.60
CA GLU A 227 8.34 -10.99 6.71
C GLU A 227 8.60 -10.37 8.10
N ASP A 228 8.42 -11.12 9.20
CA ASP A 228 8.80 -10.70 10.57
C ASP A 228 10.28 -10.26 10.66
N GLN A 229 11.17 -11.13 10.22
CA GLN A 229 12.62 -10.91 10.28
C GLN A 229 13.07 -9.74 9.39
N MET A 230 12.47 -9.60 8.19
CA MET A 230 12.76 -8.51 7.28
C MET A 230 12.38 -7.15 7.88
N PHE A 231 11.20 -7.05 8.47
CA PHE A 231 10.76 -5.81 9.10
C PHE A 231 11.66 -5.43 10.26
N ARG A 232 11.95 -6.38 11.17
CA ARG A 232 12.89 -6.14 12.27
C ARG A 232 14.23 -5.60 11.76
N THR A 233 14.78 -6.24 10.73
CA THR A 233 16.03 -5.81 10.09
C THR A 233 15.91 -4.41 9.49
N THR A 234 14.79 -4.10 8.83
CA THR A 234 14.52 -2.79 8.24
C THR A 234 14.43 -1.70 9.30
N ILE A 235 13.65 -1.91 10.35
CA ILE A 235 13.51 -0.97 11.48
C ILE A 235 14.86 -0.75 12.17
N GLN A 236 15.65 -1.81 12.37
CA GLN A 236 17.01 -1.71 12.89
C GLN A 236 17.91 -0.85 11.99
N CYS A 237 17.83 -1.03 10.66
CA CYS A 237 18.60 -0.23 9.70
C CYS A 237 18.20 1.24 9.72
N LEU A 238 16.89 1.53 9.74
CA LEU A 238 16.37 2.90 9.81
C LEU A 238 16.81 3.59 11.11
N ALA A 239 16.65 2.90 12.26
CA ALA A 239 17.08 3.43 13.55
C ALA A 239 18.61 3.65 13.62
N ALA A 240 19.41 2.71 13.09
CA ALA A 240 20.87 2.81 13.13
C ALA A 240 21.46 3.81 12.12
N SER A 241 20.75 4.08 11.03
CA SER A 241 21.19 5.02 10.00
C SER A 241 20.89 6.48 10.37
N LYS A 242 19.94 6.72 11.29
CA LYS A 242 19.51 8.07 11.71
C LYS A 242 19.04 8.94 10.53
N VAL A 243 18.44 8.31 9.53
CA VAL A 243 17.83 9.01 8.39
C VAL A 243 16.61 9.80 8.84
N GLN A 244 16.38 10.95 8.22
CA GLN A 244 15.17 11.72 8.47
C GLN A 244 13.98 11.08 7.74
N ILE A 245 12.98 10.61 8.47
CA ILE A 245 11.79 9.98 7.90
C ILE A 245 10.66 11.01 7.88
N LYS A 246 10.22 11.43 6.69
CA LYS A 246 9.06 12.32 6.49
C LYS A 246 7.82 11.58 6.01
N THR A 247 8.01 10.52 5.23
CA THR A 247 6.95 9.65 4.76
C THR A 247 7.30 8.20 5.07
N LEU A 248 6.34 7.50 5.65
CA LEU A 248 6.45 6.08 5.96
C LEU A 248 5.17 5.39 5.51
N SER A 249 5.33 4.37 4.68
CA SER A 249 4.25 3.49 4.27
C SER A 249 4.56 2.06 4.72
N LEU A 250 3.60 1.45 5.39
CA LEU A 250 3.68 0.08 5.87
C LEU A 250 2.48 -0.70 5.37
N HIS A 251 2.72 -1.73 4.57
CA HIS A 251 1.63 -2.56 4.04
C HIS A 251 1.00 -3.39 5.17
N ARG A 252 -0.34 -3.41 5.28
CA ARG A 252 -1.05 -4.17 6.32
C ARG A 252 -0.73 -5.66 6.29
N ALA A 253 -0.68 -6.24 5.09
CA ALA A 253 -0.29 -7.62 4.85
C ALA A 253 1.03 -8.01 5.53
N LEU A 254 1.93 -7.03 5.68
CA LEU A 254 3.18 -7.19 6.40
C LEU A 254 2.94 -7.07 7.92
N ALA A 255 2.12 -6.11 8.35
CA ALA A 255 1.79 -5.80 9.75
C ALA A 255 1.23 -6.98 10.57
N LYS A 256 0.37 -7.80 9.96
CA LYS A 256 -0.27 -8.96 10.61
C LYS A 256 0.70 -10.08 11.01
N HIS A 257 1.91 -10.10 10.46
CA HIS A 257 2.91 -11.12 10.77
C HIS A 257 3.78 -10.78 11.99
N PHE A 258 3.54 -9.62 12.64
CA PHE A 258 4.35 -9.15 13.76
C PHE A 258 3.71 -9.44 15.11
N ARG A 259 3.99 -10.62 15.66
CA ARG A 259 3.62 -10.96 17.04
C ARG A 259 4.56 -10.23 18.02
N GLY A 260 4.16 -9.02 18.42
CA GLY A 260 4.83 -8.22 19.46
C GLY A 260 5.67 -7.07 18.92
N TRP A 261 5.10 -5.88 18.86
CA TRP A 261 5.74 -4.66 18.34
C TRP A 261 6.82 -4.04 19.24
N GLN A 262 7.07 -4.64 20.40
CA GLN A 262 7.98 -4.14 21.44
C GLN A 262 9.43 -4.58 21.19
N TYR A 263 10.02 -4.11 20.09
CA TYR A 263 11.44 -4.32 19.82
C TYR A 263 12.28 -3.10 20.24
N PRO A 264 13.45 -3.26 20.87
CA PRO A 264 14.30 -2.12 21.28
C PRO A 264 14.70 -1.18 20.13
N SER A 265 14.69 -1.66 18.89
CA SER A 265 14.95 -0.85 17.69
C SER A 265 13.77 0.03 17.29
N TRP A 266 12.54 -0.38 17.58
CA TRP A 266 11.34 0.43 17.35
C TRP A 266 11.37 1.67 18.23
N ASP A 267 11.73 1.52 19.51
CA ASP A 267 11.86 2.66 20.42
C ASP A 267 12.92 3.67 19.95
N LYS A 268 14.05 3.15 19.45
CA LYS A 268 15.16 3.95 18.91
C LYS A 268 14.88 4.60 17.55
N LEU A 269 13.86 4.16 16.83
CA LEU A 269 13.49 4.75 15.54
C LEU A 269 12.94 6.16 15.76
N ASP A 270 13.60 7.17 15.19
CA ASP A 270 13.15 8.56 15.26
C ASP A 270 12.11 8.84 14.18
N LEU A 271 10.85 9.02 14.61
CA LEU A 271 9.72 9.41 13.74
C LEU A 271 9.21 10.84 14.05
N THR A 272 9.97 11.64 14.80
CA THR A 272 9.53 12.99 15.22
C THR A 272 9.33 13.97 14.06
N LYS A 273 9.84 13.64 12.86
CA LYS A 273 9.69 14.40 11.62
C LYS A 273 8.72 13.77 10.63
N LEU A 274 8.03 12.68 11.00
CA LEU A 274 7.09 12.01 10.12
C LEU A 274 5.87 12.90 9.88
N GLU A 275 5.61 13.25 8.63
CA GLU A 275 4.47 14.08 8.23
C GLU A 275 3.37 13.24 7.55
N ILE A 276 3.74 12.15 6.87
CA ILE A 276 2.80 11.32 6.11
C ILE A 276 2.97 9.87 6.55
N PHE A 277 1.87 9.26 7.03
CA PHE A 277 1.81 7.85 7.35
C PHE A 277 0.76 7.17 6.50
N LYS A 278 1.14 6.06 5.86
CA LYS A 278 0.25 5.26 5.04
C LYS A 278 0.25 3.82 5.52
N PHE A 279 -0.94 3.28 5.73
CA PHE A 279 -1.17 1.89 6.07
C PHE A 279 -2.05 1.25 4.99
N PRO A 280 -1.52 1.10 3.76
CA PRO A 280 -2.30 0.51 2.69
C PRO A 280 -2.44 -0.98 2.92
N ASP A 281 -3.62 -1.48 2.63
CA ASP A 281 -3.84 -2.88 2.39
C ASP A 281 -3.68 -3.21 0.92
N LEU A 282 -3.43 -4.47 0.67
CA LEU A 282 -3.47 -5.05 -0.66
C LEU A 282 -4.79 -5.77 -0.79
N ASN A 283 -5.41 -5.82 -1.97
CA ASN A 283 -6.61 -6.63 -2.21
C ASN A 283 -6.29 -8.09 -1.88
N ILE A 284 -6.44 -8.48 -0.63
CA ILE A 284 -6.42 -9.86 -0.20
C ILE A 284 -7.90 -10.17 -0.20
N VAL A 285 -8.34 -10.80 -1.28
CA VAL A 285 -9.66 -11.41 -1.30
C VAL A 285 -9.54 -12.57 -0.33
N GLU A 286 -10.29 -12.54 0.77
CA GLU A 286 -10.22 -13.51 1.84
C GLU A 286 -11.34 -14.54 1.61
N GLU A 287 -10.98 -15.80 1.46
CA GLU A 287 -11.97 -16.89 1.40
C GLU A 287 -12.21 -17.45 2.79
N ASN A 288 -13.42 -17.98 2.94
CA ASN A 288 -14.09 -18.56 4.11
C ASN A 288 -13.37 -19.76 4.79
N ASP A 289 -12.05 -19.89 4.69
CA ASP A 289 -11.30 -20.94 5.39
C ASP A 289 -10.91 -20.43 6.80
N ASP A 290 -11.57 -20.98 7.81
CA ASP A 290 -11.39 -20.76 9.25
C ASP A 290 -11.29 -19.28 9.67
N ASP A 291 -12.44 -18.60 9.80
CA ASP A 291 -12.61 -17.22 10.28
C ASP A 291 -11.71 -16.85 11.49
N ASP A 292 -11.41 -17.82 12.35
CA ASP A 292 -10.59 -17.66 13.56
C ASP A 292 -9.14 -17.22 13.26
N ASP A 293 -8.50 -17.70 12.18
CA ASP A 293 -7.12 -17.35 11.82
C ASP A 293 -7.04 -15.90 11.30
N PHE A 294 -8.09 -15.41 10.64
CA PHE A 294 -8.17 -14.04 10.14
C PHE A 294 -8.41 -13.02 11.26
N VAL A 295 -9.22 -13.38 12.26
CA VAL A 295 -9.43 -12.52 13.43
C VAL A 295 -8.11 -12.29 14.18
N GLU A 296 -7.29 -13.34 14.41
CA GLU A 296 -5.98 -13.18 15.08
C GLU A 296 -5.07 -12.23 14.27
N LEU A 297 -5.03 -12.38 12.94
CA LEU A 297 -4.20 -11.57 12.06
C LEU A 297 -4.63 -10.10 12.01
N ASP A 298 -5.93 -9.84 12.04
CA ASP A 298 -6.51 -8.50 12.07
C ASP A 298 -6.22 -7.82 13.41
N GLU A 299 -6.37 -8.54 14.52
CA GLU A 299 -5.96 -8.07 15.85
C GLU A 299 -4.48 -7.68 15.87
N VAL A 300 -3.59 -8.50 15.28
CA VAL A 300 -2.16 -8.17 15.19
C VAL A 300 -1.91 -6.92 14.35
N ALA A 301 -2.61 -6.77 13.21
CA ALA A 301 -2.51 -5.59 12.37
C ALA A 301 -3.00 -4.32 13.08
N GLU A 302 -4.10 -4.42 13.84
CA GLU A 302 -4.65 -3.34 14.66
C GLU A 302 -3.70 -2.92 15.79
N ILE A 303 -3.11 -3.89 16.49
CA ILE A 303 -2.07 -3.61 17.50
C ILE A 303 -0.91 -2.86 16.86
N GLY A 304 -0.49 -3.28 15.66
CA GLY A 304 0.59 -2.63 14.93
C GLY A 304 0.29 -1.22 14.47
N LEU A 305 -0.90 -1.00 13.94
CA LEU A 305 -1.40 0.32 13.58
C LEU A 305 -1.43 1.24 14.80
N ASN A 306 -1.95 0.76 15.92
CA ASN A 306 -1.99 1.50 17.19
C ASN A 306 -0.59 1.94 17.64
N GLU A 307 0.38 1.03 17.64
CA GLU A 307 1.76 1.33 18.02
C GLU A 307 2.41 2.36 17.08
N CYS A 308 2.16 2.24 15.77
CA CYS A 308 2.59 3.23 14.79
C CYS A 308 2.00 4.61 15.10
N LEU A 309 0.68 4.69 15.25
CA LEU A 309 -0.04 5.95 15.50
C LEU A 309 0.42 6.61 16.80
N ARG A 310 0.62 5.84 17.87
CA ARG A 310 1.13 6.35 19.15
C ARG A 310 2.48 7.05 19.00
N LYS A 311 3.37 6.49 18.19
CA LYS A 311 4.72 7.04 17.99
C LYS A 311 4.75 8.30 17.13
N VAL A 312 3.79 8.46 16.21
CA VAL A 312 3.82 9.51 15.15
C VAL A 312 2.84 10.66 15.38
N MET A 313 1.96 10.56 16.38
CA MET A 313 0.80 11.44 16.53
C MET A 313 1.12 12.96 16.54
N SER A 314 2.27 13.35 17.08
CA SER A 314 2.62 14.77 17.29
C SER A 314 3.08 15.50 16.03
N SER A 315 3.57 14.78 15.01
CA SER A 315 4.14 15.36 13.79
C SER A 315 3.29 15.15 12.54
N LEU A 316 2.34 14.21 12.60
CA LEU A 316 1.57 13.74 11.46
C LEU A 316 0.67 14.83 10.86
N LYS A 317 0.71 14.96 9.53
CA LYS A 317 -0.12 15.87 8.72
C LYS A 317 -1.08 15.12 7.81
N GLU A 318 -0.71 13.95 7.32
CA GLU A 318 -1.55 13.09 6.49
C GLU A 318 -1.54 11.67 7.03
N LEU A 319 -2.74 11.12 7.23
CA LEU A 319 -2.98 9.73 7.60
C LEU A 319 -3.84 9.07 6.53
N SER A 320 -3.32 8.01 5.94
CA SER A 320 -4.07 7.18 4.99
C SER A 320 -4.09 5.75 5.50
N ILE A 321 -5.26 5.24 5.83
CA ILE A 321 -5.48 3.83 6.13
C ILE A 321 -6.40 3.32 5.04
N ASP A 322 -6.00 2.25 4.40
CA ASP A 322 -6.74 1.71 3.30
C ASP A 322 -6.88 0.21 3.49
N HIS A 323 -8.11 -0.31 3.48
CA HIS A 323 -8.44 -1.73 3.58
C HIS A 323 -9.38 -2.07 2.43
N TYR A 324 -8.93 -2.96 1.55
CA TYR A 324 -9.69 -3.37 0.38
C TYR A 324 -10.24 -4.78 0.61
N VAL A 325 -11.33 -4.86 1.35
CA VAL A 325 -12.09 -6.10 1.54
C VAL A 325 -13.56 -5.86 1.31
N GLU A 326 -14.22 -6.93 0.89
CA GLU A 326 -15.67 -7.03 0.71
C GLU A 326 -16.42 -6.73 2.03
N VAL A 327 -15.87 -7.18 3.18
CA VAL A 327 -16.41 -6.88 4.51
C VAL A 327 -15.36 -6.19 5.38
N PRO A 328 -15.50 -4.87 5.64
CA PRO A 328 -14.67 -4.12 6.58
C PRO A 328 -14.59 -4.80 7.94
N ARG A 329 -13.36 -5.15 8.34
CA ARG A 329 -13.04 -5.78 9.62
C ARG A 329 -12.07 -4.98 10.49
N LEU A 330 -11.25 -4.14 9.87
CA LEU A 330 -10.30 -3.31 10.59
C LEU A 330 -11.04 -2.27 11.43
N LEU A 331 -10.97 -2.42 12.76
CA LEU A 331 -11.53 -1.46 13.68
C LEU A 331 -10.65 -0.21 13.72
N TRP A 332 -11.28 0.96 13.65
CA TRP A 332 -10.57 2.18 13.97
C TRP A 332 -10.09 2.13 15.43
N PRO A 333 -8.80 2.42 15.68
CA PRO A 333 -8.24 2.34 17.02
C PRO A 333 -8.98 3.27 18.00
N ARG A 334 -9.27 2.75 19.19
CA ARG A 334 -9.97 3.50 20.25
C ARG A 334 -9.24 4.84 20.48
N SER A 335 -9.98 5.93 20.34
CA SER A 335 -9.50 7.33 20.39
C SER A 335 -8.93 7.77 21.74
N ALA A 336 -9.03 6.94 22.78
CA ALA A 336 -8.54 7.23 24.12
C ALA A 336 -7.00 7.35 24.11
N GLY A 337 -6.50 8.57 23.89
CA GLY A 337 -5.08 8.92 23.93
C GLY A 337 -4.43 9.24 22.57
N LEU A 338 -5.15 9.10 21.44
CA LEU A 338 -4.65 9.53 20.14
C LEU A 338 -5.03 11.00 19.88
N HIS A 339 -4.03 11.88 19.86
CA HIS A 339 -4.22 13.29 19.56
C HIS A 339 -3.28 13.73 18.44
N PHE A 340 -3.86 14.20 17.33
CA PHE A 340 -3.10 14.60 16.15
C PHE A 340 -3.22 16.12 15.90
N PRO A 341 -2.45 16.96 16.62
CA PRO A 341 -2.60 18.41 16.56
C PRO A 341 -2.26 19.03 15.20
N ARG A 342 -1.59 18.28 14.32
CA ARG A 342 -1.12 18.75 13.01
C ARG A 342 -1.78 18.05 11.83
N LEU A 343 -2.70 17.12 12.09
CA LEU A 343 -3.34 16.33 11.04
C LEU A 343 -4.23 17.24 10.21
N ARG A 344 -4.02 17.22 8.90
CA ARG A 344 -4.75 18.02 7.90
C ARG A 344 -5.60 17.15 6.98
N SER A 345 -5.13 15.94 6.69
CA SER A 345 -5.82 15.01 5.79
C SER A 345 -5.95 13.63 6.43
N LEU A 346 -7.17 13.13 6.48
CA LEU A 346 -7.51 11.80 6.94
C LEU A 346 -8.23 11.03 5.83
N LYS A 347 -7.66 9.91 5.41
CA LYS A 347 -8.23 9.03 4.38
C LYS A 347 -8.40 7.64 4.96
N LEU A 348 -9.62 7.14 4.98
CA LEU A 348 -9.98 5.83 5.53
C LEU A 348 -10.70 5.02 4.45
N GLY A 349 -10.21 3.81 4.18
CA GLY A 349 -10.80 2.84 3.27
C GLY A 349 -11.09 1.53 4.00
N GLY A 350 -12.30 0.98 3.90
CA GLY A 350 -12.66 -0.32 4.47
C GLY A 350 -12.52 -0.41 6.00
N VAL A 351 -12.70 0.70 6.72
CA VAL A 351 -12.54 0.76 8.17
C VAL A 351 -13.89 0.75 8.87
N VAL A 352 -13.99 0.00 9.97
CA VAL A 352 -15.15 0.04 10.86
C VAL A 352 -14.99 1.22 11.83
N LEU A 353 -15.96 2.14 11.81
CA LEU A 353 -15.91 3.41 12.53
C LEU A 353 -16.89 3.45 13.69
N THR A 354 -16.42 3.39 14.93
CA THR A 354 -17.26 3.77 16.06
C THR A 354 -17.55 5.27 16.01
N ILE A 355 -18.78 5.64 15.65
CA ILE A 355 -19.13 7.02 15.27
C ILE A 355 -18.84 8.03 16.39
N PRO A 356 -19.16 7.76 17.67
CA PRO A 356 -18.85 8.70 18.74
C PRO A 356 -17.34 8.93 18.93
N TRP A 357 -16.50 7.91 18.78
CA TRP A 357 -15.04 8.05 18.84
C TRP A 357 -14.48 8.79 17.64
N PHE A 358 -15.07 8.56 16.46
CA PHE A 358 -14.69 9.30 15.26
C PHE A 358 -15.06 10.79 15.38
N ALA A 359 -16.24 11.11 15.94
CA ALA A 359 -16.66 12.48 16.21
C ALA A 359 -15.72 13.19 17.21
N GLU A 360 -15.28 12.47 18.25
CA GLU A 360 -14.27 12.96 19.20
C GLU A 360 -12.93 13.23 18.53
N LEU A 361 -12.47 12.33 17.65
CA LEU A 361 -11.26 12.51 16.85
C LEU A 361 -11.35 13.78 15.99
N VAL A 362 -12.43 13.94 15.24
CA VAL A 362 -12.70 15.12 14.41
C VAL A 362 -12.62 16.38 15.26
N SER A 363 -13.31 16.40 16.41
CA SER A 363 -13.33 17.55 17.32
C SER A 363 -11.94 17.91 17.87
N ARG A 364 -11.10 16.91 18.12
CA ARG A 364 -9.75 17.11 18.68
C ARG A 364 -8.69 17.50 17.65
N CYS A 365 -8.87 17.10 16.39
CA CYS A 365 -7.90 17.34 15.33
C CYS A 365 -8.12 18.72 14.69
N VAL A 366 -7.93 19.79 15.46
CA VAL A 366 -8.29 21.17 15.05
C VAL A 366 -7.68 21.66 13.72
N ALA A 367 -6.59 21.05 13.26
CA ALA A 367 -5.92 21.36 12.00
C ALA A 367 -6.52 20.60 10.78
N LEU A 368 -7.52 19.76 10.98
CA LEU A 368 -8.08 18.90 9.95
C LEU A 368 -8.79 19.72 8.87
N GLU A 369 -8.37 19.53 7.62
CA GLU A 369 -8.88 20.24 6.45
C GLU A 369 -9.72 19.32 5.55
N GLU A 370 -9.38 18.03 5.51
CA GLU A 370 -9.97 17.03 4.61
C GLU A 370 -10.16 15.68 5.30
N ILE A 371 -11.36 15.11 5.13
CA ILE A 371 -11.71 13.72 5.46
C ILE A 371 -12.21 13.05 4.19
N SER A 372 -11.72 11.85 3.91
CA SER A 372 -12.23 10.99 2.84
C SER A 372 -12.48 9.59 3.40
N LEU A 373 -13.70 9.11 3.22
CA LEU A 373 -14.16 7.79 3.64
C LEU A 373 -14.50 6.97 2.41
N ARG A 374 -14.02 5.73 2.37
CA ARG A 374 -14.31 4.75 1.32
C ARG A 374 -14.68 3.45 2.00
N ASP A 375 -15.80 2.82 1.64
CA ASP A 375 -16.27 1.56 2.23
C ASP A 375 -16.21 1.51 3.77
N CYS A 376 -16.50 2.63 4.45
CA CYS A 376 -16.39 2.71 5.91
C CYS A 376 -17.72 2.36 6.59
N HIS A 377 -17.67 1.43 7.54
CA HIS A 377 -18.85 0.87 8.22
C HIS A 377 -19.02 1.45 9.64
N PRO A 378 -19.96 2.37 9.87
CA PRO A 378 -20.20 2.94 11.19
C PRO A 378 -20.87 1.98 12.19
N GLN A 379 -20.46 2.14 13.45
CA GLN A 379 -20.95 1.41 14.61
C GLN A 379 -21.27 2.34 15.78
N ASP A 380 -22.12 1.87 16.69
CA ASP A 380 -22.34 2.48 18.00
C ASP A 380 -21.23 2.13 19.01
N LEU A 381 -21.38 2.59 20.25
CA LEU A 381 -20.43 2.31 21.34
C LEU A 381 -20.42 0.85 21.78
N ASP A 382 -21.50 0.13 21.52
CA ASP A 382 -21.66 -1.29 21.86
C ASP A 382 -21.06 -2.20 20.77
N GLY A 383 -20.51 -1.62 19.70
CA GLY A 383 -19.93 -2.33 18.57
C GLY A 383 -20.98 -2.86 17.58
N ARG A 384 -22.24 -2.43 17.70
CA ARG A 384 -23.30 -2.82 16.76
C ARG A 384 -23.24 -1.90 15.55
N ARG A 385 -23.38 -2.50 14.36
CA ARG A 385 -23.48 -1.74 13.10
C ARG A 385 -24.70 -0.83 13.16
N LEU A 386 -24.51 0.45 12.83
CA LEU A 386 -25.63 1.37 12.69
C LEU A 386 -26.43 0.95 11.46
N GLN A 387 -27.70 0.62 11.65
CA GLN A 387 -28.63 0.30 10.56
C GLN A 387 -29.60 1.45 10.29
N GLU A 388 -29.79 2.33 11.26
CA GLU A 388 -30.77 3.42 11.20
C GLU A 388 -30.09 4.77 10.98
N SER A 389 -30.53 5.48 9.94
CA SER A 389 -30.06 6.84 9.60
C SER A 389 -30.44 7.89 10.65
N GLY A 390 -31.41 7.60 11.52
CA GLY A 390 -31.90 8.51 12.56
C GLY A 390 -31.17 8.44 13.90
N HIS A 391 -30.21 7.52 14.04
CA HIS A 391 -29.50 7.24 15.30
C HIS A 391 -28.76 8.46 15.86
N GLU A 392 -28.76 8.64 17.18
CA GLU A 392 -28.17 9.81 17.87
C GLU A 392 -26.66 10.00 17.62
N ALA A 393 -25.96 8.89 17.38
CA ALA A 393 -24.53 8.91 17.08
C ALA A 393 -24.21 9.77 15.84
N TRP A 394 -25.07 9.75 14.83
CA TRP A 394 -24.93 10.56 13.62
C TRP A 394 -24.92 12.05 13.93
N GLU A 395 -25.82 12.48 14.81
CA GLU A 395 -25.94 13.87 15.22
C GLU A 395 -24.64 14.34 15.88
N THR A 396 -24.03 13.51 16.72
CA THR A 396 -22.74 13.80 17.37
C THR A 396 -21.62 14.05 16.35
N LEU A 397 -21.55 13.23 15.30
CA LEU A 397 -20.54 13.38 14.24
C LEU A 397 -20.79 14.62 13.39
N PHE A 398 -22.02 14.82 12.91
CA PHE A 398 -22.35 15.97 12.06
C PHE A 398 -22.23 17.30 12.81
N ASP A 399 -22.54 17.34 14.10
CA ASP A 399 -22.27 18.49 14.96
C ASP A 399 -20.77 18.76 15.10
N ALA A 400 -19.96 17.73 15.35
CA ALA A 400 -18.51 17.86 15.43
C ALA A 400 -17.92 18.44 14.13
N MET A 401 -18.38 17.95 12.97
CA MET A 401 -17.95 18.46 11.67
C MET A 401 -18.42 19.90 11.42
N CYS A 402 -19.67 20.23 11.75
CA CYS A 402 -20.21 21.59 11.59
C CYS A 402 -19.49 22.63 12.45
N ARG A 403 -19.05 22.24 13.64
CA ARG A 403 -18.33 23.11 14.57
C ARG A 403 -16.82 23.13 14.32
N HIS A 404 -16.32 22.32 13.39
CA HIS A 404 -14.89 22.20 13.15
C HIS A 404 -14.33 23.47 12.48
N PRO A 405 -13.26 24.08 13.02
CA PRO A 405 -12.81 25.40 12.57
C PRO A 405 -12.18 25.42 11.18
N ASN A 406 -11.61 24.29 10.73
CA ASN A 406 -10.79 24.23 9.51
C ASN A 406 -11.25 23.18 8.50
N LEU A 407 -12.31 22.40 8.80
CA LEU A 407 -12.71 21.29 7.95
C LEU A 407 -13.40 21.87 6.71
N LYS A 408 -12.82 21.62 5.54
CA LYS A 408 -13.29 22.18 4.25
C LYS A 408 -13.86 21.10 3.34
N ARG A 409 -13.42 19.86 3.50
CA ARG A 409 -13.78 18.74 2.64
C ARG A 409 -14.13 17.51 3.47
N PHE A 410 -15.29 16.96 3.18
CA PHE A 410 -15.72 15.66 3.65
C PHE A 410 -16.26 14.92 2.43
N ALA A 411 -15.62 13.80 2.07
CA ALA A 411 -15.98 13.02 0.89
C ALA A 411 -16.26 11.57 1.29
N ILE A 412 -17.35 11.03 0.76
CA ILE A 412 -17.68 9.61 0.80
C ILE A 412 -17.56 9.11 -0.63
N LEU A 413 -16.73 8.10 -0.83
CA LEU A 413 -16.36 7.63 -2.16
C LEU A 413 -17.20 6.44 -2.63
N ASP A 414 -17.87 5.71 -1.73
CA ASP A 414 -18.71 4.55 -2.04
C ASP A 414 -20.00 4.54 -1.19
N GLU A 415 -21.09 3.98 -1.76
CA GLU A 415 -22.40 3.92 -1.13
C GLU A 415 -22.52 2.71 -0.19
N TRP A 416 -22.68 2.95 1.11
CA TRP A 416 -23.03 1.88 2.05
C TRP A 416 -24.55 1.79 2.27
N ASP A 417 -25.18 0.65 1.97
CA ASP A 417 -26.61 0.39 2.21
C ASP A 417 -26.79 -0.68 3.30
N ALA A 418 -27.41 -0.31 4.42
CA ALA A 418 -27.66 -1.22 5.54
C ALA A 418 -28.81 -2.23 5.28
N ASN A 419 -29.66 -1.99 4.28
CA ASN A 419 -30.87 -2.78 4.02
C ASN A 419 -30.70 -3.85 2.94
N SER A 420 -29.64 -3.78 2.15
CA SER A 420 -29.37 -4.85 1.20
C SER A 420 -28.74 -6.03 1.94
N HIS A 421 -29.48 -7.11 2.03
CA HIS A 421 -28.98 -8.43 2.42
C HIS A 421 -27.86 -8.97 1.49
N LEU A 422 -27.51 -8.21 0.45
CA LEU A 422 -26.48 -8.47 -0.55
C LEU A 422 -25.39 -7.38 -0.61
N ASN A 423 -25.47 -6.26 0.13
CA ASN A 423 -24.51 -5.15 -0.02
C ASN A 423 -23.50 -5.06 1.13
N GLU A 424 -22.41 -5.78 0.95
CA GLU A 424 -21.08 -5.20 0.69
C GLU A 424 -21.25 -3.89 -0.11
N GLY A 425 -20.64 -2.77 0.27
CA GLY A 425 -20.90 -1.44 -0.35
C GLY A 425 -21.16 -1.50 -1.86
N VAL A 426 -22.22 -0.83 -2.33
CA VAL A 426 -22.52 -0.83 -3.77
C VAL A 426 -21.38 -0.10 -4.45
N VAL A 427 -20.44 -0.84 -5.03
CA VAL A 427 -19.50 -0.30 -6.00
C VAL A 427 -20.38 0.21 -7.13
N GLY A 428 -20.61 1.52 -7.16
CA GLY A 428 -21.27 2.16 -8.28
C GLY A 428 -20.58 1.68 -9.55
N ALA A 429 -21.36 1.24 -10.55
CA ALA A 429 -20.80 0.77 -11.82
C ALA A 429 -19.71 1.74 -12.27
N ALA A 430 -18.52 1.21 -12.57
CA ALA A 430 -17.35 1.99 -12.96
C ALA A 430 -17.79 3.12 -13.90
N CYS A 431 -17.69 4.36 -13.42
CA CYS A 431 -17.88 5.50 -14.30
C CYS A 431 -16.88 5.34 -15.45
N ASN A 432 -17.45 5.11 -16.63
CA ASN A 432 -16.75 4.82 -17.87
C ASN A 432 -15.50 5.74 -18.01
N PRO A 433 -14.27 5.22 -18.12
CA PRO A 433 -13.03 6.01 -18.07
C PRO A 433 -12.83 6.94 -19.29
N ASN A 434 -13.80 7.02 -20.19
CA ASN A 434 -13.75 7.84 -21.39
C ASN A 434 -14.20 9.30 -21.21
N THR A 435 -14.37 9.81 -19.99
CA THR A 435 -14.42 11.27 -19.78
C THR A 435 -13.01 11.83 -19.63
N VAL A 436 -12.34 11.93 -20.78
CA VAL A 436 -11.15 12.74 -20.97
C VAL A 436 -11.46 14.18 -20.56
N GLY A 437 -10.79 14.63 -19.49
CA GLY A 437 -10.62 16.04 -19.17
C GLY A 437 -11.85 16.73 -18.61
N LEU A 438 -12.13 16.54 -17.32
CA LEU A 438 -12.74 17.57 -16.48
C LEU A 438 -12.32 17.31 -15.03
N ASP A 439 -11.45 18.19 -14.54
CA ASP A 439 -11.16 18.39 -13.12
C ASP A 439 -12.49 18.79 -12.46
N MET A 440 -13.27 17.82 -11.95
CA MET A 440 -14.44 18.10 -11.13
C MET A 440 -13.96 18.56 -9.75
N ARG A 441 -13.38 19.76 -9.71
CA ARG A 441 -13.35 20.59 -8.52
C ARG A 441 -14.75 21.13 -8.31
N HIS A 442 -15.51 20.48 -7.44
CA HIS A 442 -16.66 21.11 -6.83
C HIS A 442 -16.25 21.62 -5.44
N THR A 443 -16.13 22.94 -5.33
CA THR A 443 -16.13 23.71 -4.08
C THR A 443 -17.33 24.63 -4.24
N LEU A 444 -18.27 24.77 -3.31
CA LEU A 444 -18.13 25.19 -1.91
C LEU A 444 -19.49 25.02 -1.20
N LEU A 445 -19.46 24.78 0.11
CA LEU A 445 -20.24 25.57 1.06
C LEU A 445 -19.54 25.58 2.42
N TRP A 446 -19.78 26.62 3.22
CA TRP A 446 -19.02 26.98 4.42
C TRP A 446 -19.21 26.05 5.66
N THR A 447 -19.77 24.86 5.45
CA THR A 447 -19.53 23.59 6.19
C THR A 447 -19.82 22.37 5.28
N GLY A 448 -20.55 22.55 4.16
CA GLY A 448 -20.18 22.01 2.83
C GLY A 448 -20.32 20.51 2.54
N MET A 449 -21.24 19.79 3.17
CA MET A 449 -21.48 18.38 2.85
C MET A 449 -22.30 18.25 1.55
N GLU A 450 -21.71 17.69 0.49
CA GLU A 450 -22.37 17.46 -0.80
C GLU A 450 -23.28 16.22 -0.76
N ARG A 451 -24.32 16.24 -1.61
CA ARG A 451 -25.18 15.11 -1.95
C ARG A 451 -24.72 14.62 -3.32
N LEU A 452 -24.17 13.40 -3.41
CA LEU A 452 -23.78 12.79 -4.69
C LEU A 452 -24.61 11.53 -4.88
N GLY A 453 -25.49 11.50 -5.89
CA GLY A 453 -26.22 10.29 -6.26
C GLY A 453 -27.69 10.51 -6.66
N ASN A 454 -28.18 9.61 -7.52
CA ASN A 454 -29.57 9.54 -7.94
C ASN A 454 -30.47 9.34 -6.70
N PRO A 455 -31.51 10.15 -6.46
CA PRO A 455 -32.37 10.06 -5.27
C PRO A 455 -33.04 8.70 -5.02
N ALA A 456 -32.99 7.77 -5.99
CA ALA A 456 -33.50 6.41 -5.90
C ALA A 456 -32.57 5.41 -5.16
N ASN A 457 -31.26 5.69 -5.06
CA ASN A 457 -30.29 4.87 -4.34
C ASN A 457 -29.61 5.76 -3.30
N ARG A 458 -30.08 5.76 -2.05
CA ARG A 458 -29.44 6.50 -0.96
C ARG A 458 -28.75 5.51 -0.03
N GLY A 459 -27.45 5.66 0.15
CA GLY A 459 -26.73 4.95 1.21
C GLY A 459 -27.07 5.52 2.60
N LEU A 460 -26.78 4.74 3.63
CA LEU A 460 -27.00 5.09 5.04
C LEU A 460 -26.35 6.43 5.43
N TRP A 461 -25.15 6.70 4.93
CA TRP A 461 -24.44 7.96 5.17
C TRP A 461 -25.18 9.17 4.60
N ASP A 462 -25.70 9.05 3.38
CA ASP A 462 -26.46 10.12 2.71
C ASP A 462 -27.81 10.36 3.39
N ASP A 463 -28.47 9.29 3.80
CA ASP A 463 -29.74 9.39 4.53
C ASP A 463 -29.57 10.03 5.90
N ALA A 464 -28.51 9.66 6.64
CA ALA A 464 -28.21 10.25 7.94
C ALA A 464 -27.90 11.76 7.80
N LEU A 465 -27.11 12.12 6.77
CA LEU A 465 -26.81 13.52 6.44
C LEU A 465 -28.09 14.29 6.05
N HIS A 466 -28.97 13.68 5.27
CA HIS A 466 -30.23 14.30 4.86
C HIS A 466 -31.14 14.57 6.07
N LEU A 467 -31.29 13.59 6.96
CA LEU A 467 -32.07 13.74 8.19
C LEU A 467 -31.50 14.82 9.11
N PHE A 468 -30.17 14.88 9.27
CA PHE A 468 -29.51 15.92 10.04
C PHE A 468 -29.82 17.32 9.49
N ASN A 469 -29.75 17.51 8.17
CA ASN A 469 -30.06 18.80 7.54
C ASN A 469 -31.54 19.17 7.69
N LEU A 470 -32.46 18.21 7.58
CA LEU A 470 -33.89 18.43 7.81
C LEU A 470 -34.17 18.88 9.24
N ARG A 471 -33.53 18.24 10.24
CA ARG A 471 -33.67 18.61 11.67
C ARG A 471 -33.18 20.02 11.99
N ARG A 472 -32.27 20.59 11.20
CA ARG A 472 -31.76 21.97 11.38
C ARG A 472 -32.63 23.04 10.72
N GLN A 473 -33.50 22.65 9.79
CA GLN A 473 -34.39 23.57 9.08
C GLN A 473 -35.74 23.74 9.79
N ASN A 474 -36.12 22.75 10.59
CA ASN A 474 -37.24 22.81 11.54
C ASN A 474 -36.76 23.26 12.91
#